data_AF-L9V8E4-F1
#
_entry.id   AF-L9V8E4-F1
#
_cell.length_a   1.000
_cell.length_b   1.000
_cell.length_c   1.000
_cell.angle_alpha   90.00
_cell.angle_beta   90.00
_cell.angle_gamma   90.00
#
_symmetry.space_group_name_H-M   'P 1'
#
loop_
_entity.id
_entity.type
_entity.pdbx_description
1 polymer ?
#
loop_
_entity_poly.entity_id
_entity_poly.type
_entity_poly.pdbx_seq_one_letter_code
_entity_poly.pdbx_strand_id
1 'polypeptide(L)'
;MYTGREHEHIESAVQELSEFANVDWRIISAGFGVLSAGTEIPSYECTFSEIEQVRQRAERMNLDVDTMTNNELVAAVGREKNIPQDLRQILAKGYDLVFVALGTKYLIAVQDALTLIPEETTAFAFASKGSKEFIGDCYWIPATEAERSDFDTTWLELRGRELLTLTKNLESAERVERMKTNPEEARELSISA
;
A
#
# COMPACT_ATOMS: atom_id res chain seq x y z
N MET A 1 13.22 -13.50 -2.30
CA MET A 1 12.57 -12.16 -2.21
C MET A 1 11.26 -12.23 -2.98
N TYR A 2 10.29 -11.35 -2.78
CA TYR A 2 8.98 -11.44 -3.45
C TYR A 2 9.15 -11.56 -4.97
N THR A 3 8.64 -12.62 -5.61
CA THR A 3 8.85 -12.91 -7.05
C THR A 3 7.53 -13.08 -7.81
N GLY A 4 6.43 -12.53 -7.30
CA GLY A 4 5.13 -12.58 -7.97
C GLY A 4 5.02 -11.51 -9.06
N ARG A 5 4.14 -11.71 -10.04
CA ARG A 5 3.85 -10.74 -11.12
C ARG A 5 3.48 -9.34 -10.60
N GLU A 6 2.84 -9.28 -9.43
CA GLU A 6 2.62 -8.03 -8.71
C GLU A 6 3.92 -7.29 -8.43
N HIS A 7 4.91 -7.99 -7.85
CA HIS A 7 6.18 -7.40 -7.48
C HIS A 7 6.90 -6.85 -8.71
N GLU A 8 6.83 -7.57 -9.83
CA GLU A 8 7.39 -7.13 -11.12
C GLU A 8 6.72 -5.84 -11.61
N HIS A 9 5.39 -5.70 -11.50
CA HIS A 9 4.70 -4.47 -11.87
C HIS A 9 5.08 -3.28 -10.97
N ILE A 10 5.15 -3.49 -9.66
CA ILE A 10 5.56 -2.44 -8.71
C ILE A 10 7.02 -2.06 -8.96
N GLU A 11 7.91 -3.04 -9.14
CA GLU A 11 9.32 -2.80 -9.45
C GLU A 11 9.48 -2.01 -10.76
N SER A 12 8.74 -2.38 -11.80
CA SER A 12 8.72 -1.64 -13.07
C SER A 12 8.23 -0.19 -12.86
N ALA A 13 7.18 0.02 -12.06
CA ALA A 13 6.65 1.35 -11.79
C ALA A 13 7.66 2.22 -11.03
N VAL A 14 8.38 1.62 -10.07
CA VAL A 14 9.47 2.27 -9.34
C VAL A 14 10.62 2.65 -10.29
N GLN A 15 10.99 1.77 -11.23
CA GLN A 15 12.01 2.05 -12.24
C GLN A 15 11.62 3.25 -13.11
N GLU A 16 10.40 3.26 -13.65
CA GLU A 16 9.86 4.35 -14.49
C GLU A 16 9.85 5.69 -13.73
N LEU A 17 9.36 5.71 -12.48
CA LEU A 17 9.38 6.94 -11.65
C LEU A 17 10.81 7.41 -11.34
N SER A 18 11.74 6.48 -11.16
CA SER A 18 13.13 6.81 -10.81
C SER A 18 13.88 7.51 -11.94
N GLU A 19 13.35 7.53 -13.16
CA GLU A 19 13.95 8.27 -14.28
C GLU A 19 13.86 9.79 -14.10
N PHE A 20 12.87 10.29 -13.35
CA PHE A 20 12.63 11.73 -13.20
C PHE A 20 12.26 12.18 -11.77
N ALA A 21 12.17 11.26 -10.82
CA ALA A 21 11.88 11.54 -9.41
C ALA A 21 12.78 10.73 -8.45
N ASN A 22 12.93 11.21 -7.22
CA ASN A 22 13.56 10.43 -6.15
C ASN A 22 12.52 9.49 -5.52
N VAL A 23 12.74 8.18 -5.61
CA VAL A 23 11.76 7.17 -5.18
C VAL A 23 12.25 6.41 -3.96
N ASP A 24 11.42 6.38 -2.91
CA ASP A 24 11.63 5.54 -1.72
C ASP A 24 10.57 4.44 -1.67
N TRP A 25 10.92 3.23 -2.12
CA TRP A 25 10.02 2.09 -2.11
C TRP A 25 10.06 1.32 -0.78
N ARG A 26 8.91 1.26 -0.12
CA ARG A 26 8.68 0.54 1.15
C ARG A 26 7.75 -0.66 0.99
N ILE A 27 8.05 -1.73 1.70
CA ILE A 27 7.26 -2.96 1.74
C ILE A 27 6.71 -3.15 3.15
N ILE A 28 5.40 -3.41 3.28
CA ILE A 28 4.77 -3.73 4.56
C ILE A 28 4.76 -5.24 4.75
N SER A 29 5.43 -5.73 5.79
CA SER A 29 5.52 -7.14 6.14
C SER A 29 4.81 -7.45 7.45
N ALA A 30 3.97 -8.49 7.46
CA ALA A 30 3.34 -8.98 8.68
C ALA A 30 4.35 -9.53 9.71
N GLY A 31 5.51 -10.02 9.25
CA GLY A 31 6.56 -10.58 10.10
C GLY A 31 7.62 -9.57 10.55
N PHE A 32 7.99 -8.65 9.65
CA PHE A 32 9.17 -7.80 9.80
C PHE A 32 8.88 -6.29 9.89
N GLY A 33 7.62 -5.86 9.86
CA GLY A 33 7.29 -4.44 9.94
C GLY A 33 7.43 -3.73 8.59
N VAL A 34 7.99 -2.52 8.59
CA VAL A 34 8.19 -1.73 7.36
C VAL A 34 9.62 -1.91 6.85
N LEU A 35 9.77 -2.38 5.62
CA LEU A 35 11.05 -2.71 5.00
C LEU A 35 11.38 -1.75 3.85
N SER A 36 12.66 -1.48 3.63
CA SER A 36 13.15 -0.96 2.33
C SER A 36 13.14 -2.07 1.27
N ALA A 37 12.97 -1.71 0.00
CA ALA A 37 13.00 -2.63 -1.14
C ALA A 37 14.18 -3.62 -1.15
N GLY A 38 15.39 -3.14 -0.85
CA GLY A 38 16.61 -3.96 -0.85
C GLY A 38 16.85 -4.80 0.41
N THR A 39 15.88 -4.88 1.34
CA THR A 39 16.11 -5.58 2.61
C THR A 39 16.10 -7.09 2.41
N GLU A 40 17.24 -7.74 2.65
CA GLU A 40 17.31 -9.20 2.69
C GLU A 40 16.62 -9.73 3.96
N ILE A 41 15.60 -10.57 3.76
CA ILE A 41 14.87 -11.25 4.83
C ILE A 41 14.92 -12.76 4.60
N PRO A 42 14.98 -13.57 5.68
CA PRO A 42 14.89 -15.02 5.55
C PRO A 42 13.50 -15.43 5.05
N SER A 43 13.41 -16.61 4.42
CA SER A 43 12.12 -17.21 4.09
C SER A 43 11.27 -17.38 5.35
N TYR A 44 9.99 -17.02 5.26
CA TYR A 44 9.06 -17.05 6.38
C TYR A 44 7.64 -17.27 5.88
N GLU A 45 6.80 -17.83 6.73
CA GLU A 45 5.36 -17.90 6.52
C GLU A 45 4.68 -17.05 7.59
N CYS A 46 4.45 -15.78 7.26
CA CYS A 46 3.64 -14.89 8.09
C CYS A 46 2.90 -13.90 7.20
N THR A 47 1.59 -13.82 7.36
CA THR A 47 0.74 -12.95 6.57
C THR A 47 -0.45 -12.46 7.38
N PHE A 48 -0.95 -11.27 7.05
CA PHE A 48 -2.23 -10.80 7.59
C PHE A 48 -3.44 -11.39 6.87
N SER A 49 -3.23 -12.08 5.73
CA SER A 49 -4.31 -12.68 4.95
C SER A 49 -4.90 -13.93 5.61
N GLU A 50 -4.10 -14.66 6.40
CA GLU A 50 -4.52 -15.86 7.11
C GLU A 50 -4.97 -15.48 8.53
N ILE A 51 -6.27 -15.31 8.72
CA ILE A 51 -6.82 -14.80 9.98
C ILE A 51 -6.46 -15.67 11.19
N GLU A 52 -6.34 -16.98 11.00
CA GLU A 52 -5.97 -17.90 12.07
C GLU A 52 -4.54 -17.63 12.57
N GLN A 53 -3.60 -17.30 11.67
CA GLN A 53 -2.25 -16.89 12.08
C GLN A 53 -2.27 -15.57 12.87
N VAL A 54 -3.14 -14.63 12.49
CA VAL A 54 -3.31 -13.37 13.20
C VAL A 54 -3.88 -13.62 14.60
N ARG A 55 -4.92 -14.47 14.73
CA ARG A 55 -5.51 -14.87 16.01
C ARG A 55 -4.46 -15.49 16.94
N GLN A 56 -3.71 -16.48 16.47
CA GLN A 56 -2.65 -17.11 17.25
C GLN A 56 -1.57 -16.13 17.72
N ARG A 57 -1.26 -15.11 16.93
CA ARG A 57 -0.32 -14.05 17.34
C ARG A 57 -0.94 -13.14 18.40
N ALA A 58 -2.19 -12.74 18.23
CA ALA A 58 -2.92 -11.93 19.19
C ALA A 58 -3.08 -12.64 20.54
N GLU A 59 -3.32 -13.96 20.55
CA GLU A 59 -3.35 -14.77 21.78
C GLU A 59 -2.00 -14.72 22.52
N ARG A 60 -0.87 -14.83 21.80
CA ARG A 60 0.47 -14.70 22.40
C ARG A 60 0.73 -13.31 22.97
N MET A 61 0.00 -12.30 22.51
CA MET A 61 0.01 -10.94 23.05
C MET A 61 -0.96 -10.76 24.24
N ASN A 62 -1.62 -11.83 24.71
CA ASN A 62 -2.66 -11.82 25.73
C ASN A 62 -3.88 -10.94 25.38
N LEU A 63 -4.23 -10.87 24.09
CA LEU A 63 -5.45 -10.20 23.64
C LEU A 63 -6.66 -11.15 23.70
N ASP A 64 -7.83 -10.59 23.96
CA ASP A 64 -9.10 -11.32 23.95
C ASP A 64 -9.60 -11.48 22.50
N VAL A 65 -9.17 -12.57 21.86
CA VAL A 65 -9.48 -12.85 20.45
C VAL A 65 -10.95 -13.20 20.19
N ASP A 66 -11.75 -13.46 21.23
CA ASP A 66 -13.16 -13.83 21.08
C ASP A 66 -14.08 -12.62 21.10
N THR A 67 -13.62 -11.51 21.69
CA THR A 67 -14.36 -10.24 21.71
C THR A 67 -13.94 -9.28 20.60
N MET A 68 -12.70 -9.37 20.11
CA MET A 68 -12.17 -8.51 19.07
C MET A 68 -12.59 -8.96 17.66
N THR A 69 -12.91 -8.00 16.80
CA THR A 69 -13.13 -8.25 15.38
C THR A 69 -11.84 -8.61 14.65
N ASN A 70 -11.95 -9.27 13.51
CA ASN A 70 -10.80 -9.60 12.66
C ASN A 70 -9.97 -8.37 12.23
N ASN A 71 -10.59 -7.20 12.12
CA ASN A 71 -9.88 -5.97 11.75
C ASN A 71 -9.11 -5.40 12.95
N GLU A 72 -9.70 -5.41 14.14
CA GLU A 72 -9.02 -5.00 15.37
C GLU A 72 -7.82 -5.89 15.68
N LEU A 73 -7.95 -7.20 15.46
CA LEU A 73 -6.83 -8.14 15.61
C LEU A 73 -5.68 -7.82 14.65
N VAL A 74 -5.98 -7.58 13.38
CA VAL A 74 -4.98 -7.21 12.37
C VAL A 74 -4.30 -5.89 12.74
N ALA A 75 -5.06 -4.88 13.16
CA ALA A 75 -4.51 -3.61 13.61
C ALA A 75 -3.62 -3.78 14.85
N ALA A 76 -4.03 -4.57 15.83
CA ALA A 76 -3.25 -4.84 17.04
C ALA A 76 -1.93 -5.57 16.74
N VAL A 77 -1.98 -6.60 15.90
CA VAL A 77 -0.78 -7.32 15.46
C VAL A 77 0.13 -6.44 14.60
N GLY A 78 -0.44 -5.54 13.79
CA GLY A 78 0.34 -4.53 13.05
C GLY A 78 1.08 -3.56 13.98
N ARG A 79 0.42 -3.11 15.06
CA ARG A 79 1.02 -2.25 16.09
C ARG A 79 2.13 -2.97 16.86
N GLU A 80 2.00 -4.26 17.14
CA GLU A 80 3.08 -5.05 17.75
C GLU A 80 4.36 -5.05 16.90
N LYS A 81 4.21 -4.98 15.58
CA LYS A 81 5.32 -4.85 14.63
C LYS A 81 5.76 -3.41 14.35
N ASN A 82 5.27 -2.44 15.14
CA ASN A 82 5.50 -1.01 14.95
C ASN A 82 5.15 -0.47 13.55
N ILE A 83 4.41 -1.23 12.73
CA ILE A 83 4.09 -0.87 11.34
C ILE A 83 3.54 0.57 11.21
N PRO A 84 2.47 0.95 11.94
CA PRO A 84 1.93 2.29 11.80
C PRO A 84 2.89 3.37 12.32
N GLN A 85 3.70 3.08 13.36
CA GLN A 85 4.66 4.04 13.89
C GLN A 85 5.83 4.27 12.93
N ASP A 86 6.40 3.20 12.40
CA ASP A 86 7.52 3.26 11.45
C ASP A 86 7.07 3.93 10.14
N LEU A 87 5.88 3.61 9.65
CA LEU A 87 5.33 4.26 8.46
C LEU A 87 5.10 5.75 8.70
N ARG A 88 4.59 6.17 9.86
CA ARG A 88 4.48 7.60 10.20
C ARG A 88 5.83 8.31 10.19
N GLN A 89 6.85 7.69 10.78
CA GLN A 89 8.20 8.26 10.79
C GLN A 89 8.80 8.37 9.39
N ILE A 90 8.48 7.42 8.51
CA ILE A 90 8.86 7.47 7.11
C ILE A 90 8.13 8.63 6.44
N LEU A 91 6.81 8.69 6.51
CA LEU A 91 6.00 9.76 5.88
C LEU A 91 6.42 11.16 6.37
N ALA A 92 6.78 11.31 7.64
CA ALA A 92 7.26 12.55 8.23
C ALA A 92 8.61 13.06 7.67
N LYS A 93 9.31 12.28 6.83
CA LYS A 93 10.48 12.77 6.08
C LYS A 93 10.12 13.81 5.02
N GLY A 94 8.84 13.89 4.65
CA GLY A 94 8.31 14.80 3.63
C GLY A 94 8.44 14.19 2.24
N TYR A 95 7.33 13.75 1.67
CA TYR A 95 7.23 13.30 0.28
C TYR A 95 6.25 14.20 -0.47
N ASP A 96 6.54 14.52 -1.73
CA ASP A 96 5.58 15.21 -2.59
C ASP A 96 4.36 14.33 -2.87
N LEU A 97 4.63 13.06 -3.20
CA LEU A 97 3.64 12.07 -3.59
C LEU A 97 3.86 10.75 -2.84
N VAL A 98 2.76 10.10 -2.46
CA VAL A 98 2.78 8.74 -1.89
C VAL A 98 1.78 7.87 -2.63
N PHE A 99 2.20 6.67 -3.05
CA PHE A 99 1.32 5.68 -3.66
C PHE A 99 1.22 4.44 -2.78
N VAL A 100 -0.01 4.06 -2.41
CA VAL A 100 -0.30 2.91 -1.55
C VAL A 100 -0.99 1.82 -2.37
N ALA A 101 -0.27 0.73 -2.63
CA ALA A 101 -0.76 -0.47 -3.31
C ALA A 101 -0.76 -1.67 -2.35
N LEU A 102 -1.69 -1.69 -1.39
CA LEU A 102 -1.73 -2.68 -0.31
C LEU A 102 -3.04 -3.46 -0.25
N GLY A 103 -2.97 -4.75 0.05
CA GLY A 103 -4.13 -5.61 0.39
C GLY A 103 -4.97 -5.04 1.55
N THR A 104 -6.26 -5.35 1.62
CA THR A 104 -7.17 -4.81 2.66
C THR A 104 -6.64 -5.01 4.08
N LYS A 105 -6.10 -6.19 4.39
CA LYS A 105 -5.53 -6.48 5.71
C LYS A 105 -4.26 -5.69 6.00
N TYR A 106 -3.48 -5.37 4.98
CA TYR A 106 -2.32 -4.51 5.10
C TYR A 106 -2.71 -3.03 5.25
N LEU A 107 -3.76 -2.56 4.53
CA LEU A 107 -4.35 -1.23 4.73
C LEU A 107 -4.80 -1.04 6.17
N ILE A 108 -5.50 -2.02 6.76
CA ILE A 108 -5.89 -2.00 8.18
C ILE A 108 -4.66 -1.88 9.09
N ALA A 109 -3.58 -2.63 8.82
CA ALA A 109 -2.37 -2.59 9.62
C ALA A 109 -1.64 -1.23 9.57
N VAL A 110 -1.81 -0.45 8.51
CA VAL A 110 -1.19 0.88 8.34
C VAL A 110 -2.15 2.05 8.53
N GLN A 111 -3.45 1.80 8.77
CA GLN A 111 -4.49 2.82 8.71
C GLN A 111 -4.19 4.04 9.59
N ASP A 112 -3.73 3.83 10.82
CA ASP A 112 -3.36 4.90 11.77
C ASP A 112 -2.26 5.84 11.24
N ALA A 113 -1.44 5.40 10.27
CA ALA A 113 -0.42 6.23 9.63
C ALA A 113 -0.99 6.98 8.43
N LEU A 114 -1.94 6.38 7.72
CA LEU A 114 -2.59 6.99 6.55
C LEU A 114 -3.62 8.07 6.94
N THR A 115 -4.04 8.15 8.21
CA THR A 115 -4.90 9.23 8.73
C THR A 115 -4.12 10.43 9.28
N LEU A 116 -2.79 10.44 9.10
CA LEU A 116 -1.89 11.47 9.60
C LEU A 116 -0.83 11.78 8.54
N ILE A 117 -1.29 11.94 7.30
CA ILE A 117 -0.42 12.28 6.17
C ILE A 117 -0.02 13.75 6.30
N PRO A 118 1.27 14.11 6.14
CA PRO A 118 1.70 15.50 6.18
C PRO A 118 0.95 16.37 5.16
N GLU A 119 0.65 17.62 5.51
CA GLU A 119 -0.15 18.53 4.67
C GLU A 119 0.49 18.79 3.30
N GLU A 120 1.82 18.77 3.24
CA GLU A 120 2.61 18.91 2.02
C GLU A 120 2.62 17.66 1.12
N THR A 121 2.13 16.53 1.61
CA THR A 121 2.14 15.24 0.92
C THR A 121 0.78 14.92 0.30
N THR A 122 0.75 14.72 -1.02
CA THR A 122 -0.44 14.17 -1.69
C THR A 122 -0.32 12.65 -1.77
N ALA A 123 -1.24 11.93 -1.13
CA ALA A 123 -1.20 10.47 -1.11
C ALA A 123 -2.36 9.84 -1.87
N PHE A 124 -2.09 8.73 -2.55
CA PHE A 124 -3.05 7.96 -3.34
C PHE A 124 -3.09 6.53 -2.85
N ALA A 125 -4.27 5.93 -2.79
CA ALA A 125 -4.45 4.53 -2.42
C ALA A 125 -5.26 3.78 -3.50
N PHE A 126 -4.63 2.75 -4.08
CA PHE A 126 -5.27 1.84 -5.01
C PHE A 126 -6.02 0.77 -4.21
N ALA A 127 -7.34 0.92 -4.12
CA ALA A 127 -8.16 0.12 -3.23
C ALA A 127 -9.47 -0.30 -3.89
N SER A 128 -9.97 -1.49 -3.54
CA SER A 128 -11.32 -1.89 -3.91
C SER A 128 -12.35 -1.11 -3.09
N LYS A 129 -13.59 -1.02 -3.57
CA LYS A 129 -14.68 -0.32 -2.87
C LYS A 129 -14.84 -0.74 -1.40
N GLY A 130 -14.71 -2.03 -1.11
CA GLY A 130 -14.81 -2.57 0.25
C GLY A 130 -13.62 -2.27 1.16
N SER A 131 -12.54 -1.70 0.63
CA SER A 131 -11.35 -1.31 1.40
C SER A 131 -11.21 0.21 1.56
N LYS A 132 -12.13 0.99 0.98
CA LYS A 132 -12.05 2.46 0.93
C LYS A 132 -11.99 3.09 2.33
N GLU A 133 -12.65 2.51 3.32
CA GLU A 133 -12.64 3.03 4.69
C GLU A 133 -11.27 2.94 5.38
N PHE A 134 -10.34 2.12 4.87
CA PHE A 134 -9.03 1.88 5.48
C PHE A 134 -7.89 2.70 4.85
N ILE A 135 -8.18 3.60 3.89
CA ILE A 135 -7.15 4.35 3.18
C ILE A 135 -6.74 5.65 3.87
N GLY A 136 -7.40 6.03 4.98
CA GLY A 136 -7.14 7.29 5.68
C GLY A 136 -7.39 8.51 4.81
N ASP A 137 -6.43 9.44 4.80
CA ASP A 137 -6.48 10.70 4.07
C ASP A 137 -6.03 10.59 2.60
N CYS A 138 -5.74 9.37 2.13
CA CYS A 138 -5.38 9.14 0.74
C CYS A 138 -6.55 9.43 -0.22
N TYR A 139 -6.23 10.00 -1.38
CA TYR A 139 -7.10 10.00 -2.54
C TYR A 139 -7.32 8.57 -3.03
N TRP A 140 -8.58 8.21 -3.21
CA TRP A 140 -8.95 6.87 -3.61
C TRP A 140 -8.82 6.67 -5.12
N ILE A 141 -7.97 5.74 -5.53
CA ILE A 141 -7.95 5.22 -6.90
C ILE A 141 -8.70 3.88 -6.91
N PRO A 142 -9.88 3.81 -7.55
CA PRO A 142 -10.74 2.64 -7.47
C PRO A 142 -10.22 1.47 -8.32
N ALA A 143 -9.76 0.41 -7.67
CA ALA A 143 -9.57 -0.88 -8.32
C ALA A 143 -10.95 -1.57 -8.43
N THR A 144 -11.41 -1.88 -9.64
CA THR A 144 -12.75 -2.46 -9.86
C THR A 144 -12.75 -3.94 -10.19
N GLU A 145 -13.87 -4.61 -9.90
CA GLU A 145 -14.05 -6.03 -10.21
C GLU A 145 -14.14 -6.28 -11.72
N ALA A 146 -14.65 -5.29 -12.48
CA ALA A 146 -14.68 -5.32 -13.94
C ALA A 146 -13.26 -5.38 -14.49
N GLU A 147 -12.39 -4.44 -14.12
CA GLU A 147 -10.97 -4.44 -14.53
C GLU A 147 -10.25 -5.72 -14.10
N ARG A 148 -10.47 -6.16 -12.86
CA ARG A 148 -9.87 -7.40 -12.34
C ARG A 148 -10.26 -8.62 -13.20
N SER A 149 -11.52 -8.69 -13.60
CA SER A 149 -12.06 -9.78 -14.42
C SER A 149 -11.57 -9.68 -15.86
N ASP A 150 -11.57 -8.48 -16.45
CA ASP A 150 -11.11 -8.22 -17.81
C ASP A 150 -9.63 -8.59 -18.01
N PHE A 151 -8.80 -8.35 -16.99
CA PHE A 151 -7.39 -8.71 -16.99
C PHE A 151 -7.09 -10.13 -16.48
N ASP A 152 -8.11 -10.91 -16.10
CA ASP A 152 -7.98 -12.24 -15.48
C ASP A 152 -6.89 -12.28 -14.38
N THR A 153 -7.02 -11.37 -13.42
CA THR A 153 -5.94 -11.09 -12.47
C THR A 153 -6.40 -11.07 -11.02
N THR A 154 -5.43 -10.97 -10.10
CA THR A 154 -5.71 -10.79 -8.67
C THR A 154 -5.88 -9.31 -8.34
N TRP A 155 -6.52 -8.99 -7.21
CA TRP A 155 -6.61 -7.60 -6.74
C TRP A 155 -5.26 -6.92 -6.56
N LEU A 156 -4.26 -7.70 -6.18
CA LEU A 156 -2.96 -7.18 -5.84
C LEU A 156 -2.13 -6.92 -7.10
N GLU A 157 -2.17 -7.85 -8.07
CA GLU A 157 -1.60 -7.65 -9.40
C GLU A 157 -2.28 -6.49 -10.15
N LEU A 158 -3.61 -6.33 -10.05
CA LEU A 158 -4.34 -5.19 -10.64
C LEU A 158 -3.79 -3.85 -10.16
N ARG A 159 -3.57 -3.68 -8.84
CA ARG A 159 -3.05 -2.42 -8.28
C ARG A 159 -1.63 -2.13 -8.72
N GLY A 160 -0.81 -3.18 -8.87
CA GLY A 160 0.53 -3.05 -9.46
C GLY A 160 0.47 -2.55 -10.91
N ARG A 161 -0.46 -3.09 -11.70
CA ARG A 161 -0.69 -2.63 -13.08
C ARG A 161 -1.19 -1.19 -13.14
N GLU A 162 -2.19 -0.84 -12.34
CA GLU A 162 -2.73 0.53 -12.30
C GLU A 162 -1.65 1.55 -11.90
N LEU A 163 -0.79 1.19 -10.93
CA LEU A 163 0.36 2.03 -10.59
C LEU A 163 1.32 2.16 -11.77
N LEU A 164 1.71 1.05 -12.40
CA LEU A 164 2.61 1.08 -13.57
C LEU A 164 2.05 1.93 -14.73
N THR A 165 0.75 1.82 -15.01
CA THR A 165 0.09 2.64 -16.03
C THR A 165 0.14 4.12 -15.63
N LEU A 166 -0.19 4.43 -14.37
CA LEU A 166 -0.09 5.80 -13.86
C LEU A 166 1.32 6.36 -14.02
N THR A 167 2.36 5.61 -13.63
CA THR A 167 3.74 6.08 -13.68
C THR A 167 4.23 6.32 -15.10
N LYS A 168 3.86 5.44 -16.04
CA LYS A 168 4.17 5.63 -17.47
C LYS A 168 3.56 6.91 -18.03
N ASN A 169 2.37 7.26 -17.56
CA ASN A 169 1.68 8.48 -17.98
C ASN A 169 2.12 9.73 -17.21
N LEU A 170 2.98 9.65 -16.20
CA LEU A 170 3.49 10.85 -15.53
C LEU A 170 4.54 11.56 -16.39
N GLU A 171 5.34 10.87 -17.21
CA GLU A 171 6.26 11.37 -18.27
C GLU A 171 7.24 12.54 -17.92
N SER A 172 7.07 13.27 -16.80
CA SER A 172 7.78 14.48 -16.43
C SER A 172 7.48 14.94 -15.00
N ALA A 173 8.40 15.72 -14.42
CA ALA A 173 8.20 16.39 -13.13
C ALA A 173 7.04 17.41 -13.14
N GLU A 174 6.69 17.98 -14.30
CA GLU A 174 5.59 18.95 -14.41
C GLU A 174 4.23 18.27 -14.16
N ARG A 175 4.02 17.05 -14.66
CA ARG A 175 2.80 16.28 -14.36
C ARG A 175 2.75 15.81 -12.90
N VAL A 176 3.89 15.52 -12.29
CA VAL A 176 3.99 15.23 -10.85
C VAL A 176 3.46 16.41 -10.03
N GLU A 177 3.91 17.64 -10.35
CA GLU A 177 3.42 18.85 -9.69
C GLU A 177 1.93 19.09 -9.95
N ARG A 178 1.48 18.86 -11.19
CA ARG A 178 0.05 18.98 -11.53
C ARG A 178 -0.80 18.03 -10.69
N MET A 179 -0.36 16.79 -10.49
CA MET A 179 -1.11 15.78 -9.73
C MET A 179 -1.22 16.12 -8.24
N LYS A 180 -0.27 16.88 -7.66
CA LYS A 180 -0.40 17.44 -6.31
C LYS A 180 -1.56 18.43 -6.22
N THR A 181 -1.75 19.24 -7.26
CA THR A 181 -2.80 20.26 -7.31
C THR A 181 -4.15 19.77 -7.85
N ASN A 182 -4.14 18.69 -8.65
CA ASN A 182 -5.33 18.08 -9.23
C ASN A 182 -5.32 16.55 -9.08
N PRO A 183 -5.55 16.03 -7.86
CA PRO A 183 -5.46 14.61 -7.56
C PRO A 183 -6.51 13.74 -8.28
N GLU A 184 -7.57 14.33 -8.83
CA GLU A 184 -8.58 13.59 -9.60
C GLU A 184 -8.00 13.02 -10.92
N GLU A 185 -6.98 13.67 -11.49
CA GLU A 185 -6.31 13.20 -12.72
C GLU A 185 -5.62 11.84 -12.53
N ALA A 186 -5.23 11.49 -11.30
CA ALA A 186 -4.54 10.24 -11.00
C ALA A 186 -5.33 9.00 -11.47
N ARG A 187 -6.67 9.05 -11.40
CA ARG A 187 -7.48 7.94 -11.92
C ARG A 187 -7.39 7.82 -13.43
N GLU A 188 -7.53 8.92 -14.16
CA GLU A 188 -7.46 8.92 -15.63
C GLU A 188 -6.10 8.39 -16.11
N LEU A 189 -5.02 8.79 -15.45
CA LEU A 189 -3.67 8.30 -15.73
C LEU A 189 -3.48 6.81 -15.38
N SER A 190 -4.21 6.28 -14.40
CA SER A 190 -4.10 4.86 -14.01
C SER A 190 -4.79 3.87 -14.95
N ILE A 191 -5.67 4.34 -15.85
CA ILE A 191 -6.47 3.49 -16.75
C ILE A 191 -6.20 3.76 -18.24
N SER A 192 -5.54 4.88 -18.57
CA SER A 192 -5.22 5.25 -19.95
C SER A 192 -3.95 4.49 -20.38
N ALA A 193 -4.11 3.35 -21.06
CA ALA A 193 -2.99 2.57 -21.62
C ALA A 193 -2.80 2.85 -23.12
#